data_AF-A0A3P6GGY1-F1
#
_entry.id   AF-A0A3P6GGY1-F1
#
_cell.length_a   1.000
_cell.length_b   1.000
_cell.length_c   1.000
_cell.angle_alpha   90.00
_cell.angle_beta   90.00
_cell.angle_gamma   90.00
#
_symmetry.space_group_name_H-M   'P 1'
#
loop_
_entity.id
_entity.type
_entity.pdbx_description
1 polymer ?
#
loop_
_entity_poly.entity_id
_entity_poly.type
_entity_poly.pdbx_seq_one_letter_code
_entity_poly.pdbx_strand_id
1 'polypeptide(L)'
;MASIIKISNLSDVQPFKSEWRVEVKVLHKWLTFNHQSGASIEMVLADKNGVKIHASCKQTLMPKLENYFRVGEWKVITNFTLSPASGLNRPTNHRYKMKFVSQTSISDSNLQCHNMFLDLHDFANVLNGSQDPSFLIDVVGEVLDLGGLDIVQFARKEVTRLEFTLRDIKDQRLHCCITGGLADKLTQEGNMPNNGDICLIRFAKLCNYKGKLQVSNAFDSSLLLLNPDISEAQALNQMFHGDDNSLDVYQPKKTRQKWSQYPFRTIQEMKHTDKVGSCRVICTVYAIDTASGWYYFACVVCNNKVFKAPIVFDDLDESNWWCEWCQCSVRKAAPNSAATFIVKISAAKVVNQWFDEIGNQEMLPPEIVDIVGKTYGFGISFDESNRSCGTQFSAKKVWNLTDIMWKRIKSLHQISTSSRKKQFLNVDEVENKDHGEAKENKSC
;
A
#
# COMPACT_ATOMS: atom_id res chain seq x y z
N MET A 1 39.57 23.29 -19.97
CA MET A 1 38.10 23.21 -19.88
C MET A 1 37.77 22.22 -18.77
N ALA A 2 37.10 22.65 -17.69
CA ALA A 2 36.71 21.73 -16.63
C ALA A 2 35.65 20.77 -17.18
N SER A 3 35.97 19.48 -17.25
CA SER A 3 35.03 18.44 -17.67
C SER A 3 33.79 18.51 -16.79
N ILE A 4 32.63 18.81 -17.40
CA ILE A 4 31.35 18.83 -16.67
C ILE A 4 31.07 17.40 -16.23
N ILE A 5 31.22 17.12 -14.93
CA ILE A 5 30.85 15.83 -14.36
C ILE A 5 29.36 15.62 -14.61
N LYS A 6 29.01 14.52 -15.28
CA LYS A 6 27.62 14.13 -15.57
C LYS A 6 26.90 13.75 -14.27
N ILE A 7 25.64 14.16 -14.13
CA ILE A 7 24.79 13.74 -13.02
C ILE A 7 24.56 12.22 -13.12
N SER A 8 24.83 11.51 -12.03
CA SER A 8 24.66 10.07 -11.86
C SER A 8 23.46 9.79 -10.96
N ASN A 9 22.81 8.62 -11.11
CA ASN A 9 21.80 8.20 -10.15
C ASN A 9 22.47 7.65 -8.89
N LEU A 10 21.73 7.60 -7.78
CA LEU A 10 22.27 7.04 -6.54
C LEU A 10 22.54 5.54 -6.67
N SER A 11 21.84 4.82 -7.56
CA SER A 11 22.15 3.40 -7.85
C SER A 11 23.54 3.16 -8.42
N ASP A 12 24.14 4.18 -9.03
CA ASP A 12 25.32 4.06 -9.88
C ASP A 12 26.61 4.44 -9.13
N VAL A 13 26.48 5.07 -7.95
CA VAL A 13 27.62 5.55 -7.19
C VAL A 13 28.38 4.40 -6.52
N GLN A 14 29.71 4.49 -6.52
CA GLN A 14 30.61 3.44 -6.05
C GLN A 14 31.77 4.04 -5.26
N PRO A 15 32.31 3.31 -4.24
CA PRO A 15 33.31 3.85 -3.31
C PRO A 15 34.70 4.04 -3.91
N PHE A 16 34.99 3.52 -5.11
CA PHE A 16 36.32 3.59 -5.72
C PHE A 16 36.74 5.00 -6.18
N LYS A 17 35.82 5.96 -6.22
CA LYS A 17 36.11 7.37 -6.53
C LYS A 17 35.22 8.31 -5.72
N SER A 18 35.67 9.55 -5.57
CA SER A 18 34.93 10.62 -4.91
C SER A 18 34.27 11.61 -5.87
N GLU A 19 34.72 11.66 -7.12
CA GLU A 19 34.25 12.59 -8.17
C GLU A 19 32.90 12.13 -8.75
N TRP A 20 31.89 12.17 -7.90
CA TRP A 20 30.49 11.93 -8.24
C TRP A 20 29.72 13.24 -8.23
N ARG A 21 28.67 13.29 -9.05
CA ARG A 21 27.69 14.37 -9.05
C ARG A 21 26.30 13.75 -9.05
N VAL A 22 25.48 14.11 -8.07
CA VAL A 22 24.11 13.59 -7.92
C VAL A 22 23.13 14.73 -7.72
N GLU A 23 21.89 14.54 -8.15
CA GLU A 23 20.78 15.46 -7.92
C GLU A 23 19.76 14.78 -7.02
N VAL A 24 19.56 15.34 -5.82
CA VAL A 24 18.85 14.67 -4.72
C VAL A 24 18.00 15.63 -3.91
N LYS A 25 16.88 15.14 -3.38
CA LYS A 25 16.01 15.84 -2.42
C LYS A 25 16.47 15.53 -1.00
N VAL A 26 16.54 16.54 -0.14
CA VAL A 26 16.76 16.34 1.30
C VAL A 26 15.44 15.94 1.95
N LEU A 27 15.28 14.66 2.31
CA LEU A 27 14.03 14.16 2.89
C LEU A 27 13.88 14.46 4.38
N HIS A 28 14.99 14.36 5.13
CA HIS A 28 15.05 14.63 6.56
C HIS A 28 16.51 14.87 6.96
N LYS A 29 16.72 15.62 8.05
CA LYS A 29 18.02 15.79 8.70
C LYS A 29 17.88 15.85 10.21
N TRP A 30 18.90 15.37 10.92
CA TRP A 30 18.98 15.45 12.37
C TRP A 30 20.43 15.57 12.83
N LEU A 31 20.62 16.10 14.04
CA LEU A 31 21.93 16.14 14.68
C LEU A 31 22.14 14.82 15.44
N THR A 32 23.33 14.25 15.33
CA THR A 32 23.76 13.09 16.12
C THR A 32 25.10 13.42 16.77
N PHE A 33 25.34 12.88 17.96
CA PHE A 33 26.63 12.94 18.63
C PHE A 33 27.18 11.54 18.86
N ASN A 34 28.46 11.35 18.53
CA ASN A 34 29.20 10.14 18.83
C ASN A 34 30.48 10.51 19.58
N HIS A 35 30.73 9.86 20.72
CA HIS A 35 31.91 10.12 21.56
C HIS A 35 33.25 10.01 20.81
N GLN A 36 33.33 9.16 19.78
CA GLN A 36 34.55 8.95 18.99
C GLN A 36 34.70 9.92 17.81
N SER A 37 33.58 10.39 17.23
CA SER A 37 33.59 11.16 15.97
C SER A 37 33.02 12.58 16.08
N GLY A 38 32.62 12.98 17.28
CA GLY A 38 31.99 14.26 17.56
C GLY A 38 30.55 14.32 17.06
N ALA A 39 30.03 15.55 16.91
CA ALA A 39 28.72 15.75 16.32
C ALA A 39 28.75 15.71 14.79
N SER A 40 27.63 15.30 14.21
CA SER A 40 27.41 15.18 12.78
C SER A 40 25.95 15.47 12.45
N ILE A 41 25.71 16.17 11.34
CA ILE A 41 24.38 16.26 10.73
C ILE A 41 24.22 15.01 9.88
N GLU A 42 23.26 14.19 10.25
CA GLU A 42 22.85 13.02 9.50
C GLU A 42 21.60 13.37 8.69
N MET A 43 21.45 12.78 7.50
CA MET A 43 20.33 13.10 6.61
C MET A 43 19.99 11.95 5.68
N VAL A 44 18.73 11.93 5.21
CA VAL A 44 18.26 11.03 4.17
C VAL A 44 18.08 11.82 2.89
N LEU A 45 18.72 11.37 1.83
CA LEU A 45 18.65 11.97 0.50
C LEU A 45 17.94 11.00 -0.46
N ALA A 46 17.17 11.50 -1.41
CA ALA A 46 16.54 10.69 -2.44
C ALA A 46 16.79 11.25 -3.83
N ASP A 47 17.09 10.40 -4.82
CA ASP A 47 17.12 10.83 -6.21
C ASP A 47 15.71 10.79 -6.84
N LYS A 48 15.61 11.29 -8.08
CA LYS A 48 14.35 11.32 -8.83
C LYS A 48 13.74 9.95 -9.12
N ASN A 49 14.52 8.87 -9.03
CA ASN A 49 14.05 7.51 -9.23
C ASN A 49 13.58 6.87 -7.92
N GLY A 50 13.69 7.59 -6.79
CA GLY A 50 13.29 7.12 -5.47
C GLY A 50 14.33 6.27 -4.76
N VAL A 51 15.56 6.18 -5.28
CA VAL A 51 16.66 5.56 -4.53
C VAL A 51 17.03 6.50 -3.39
N LYS A 52 17.01 5.99 -2.16
CA LYS A 52 17.37 6.74 -0.96
C LYS A 52 18.79 6.41 -0.52
N ILE A 53 19.54 7.39 -0.02
CA ILE A 53 20.86 7.19 0.59
C ILE A 53 20.98 7.97 1.90
N HIS A 54 21.57 7.34 2.91
CA HIS A 54 21.96 8.01 4.15
C HIS A 54 23.25 8.81 3.92
N ALA A 55 23.28 10.07 4.32
CA ALA A 55 24.45 10.95 4.23
C ALA A 55 24.82 11.57 5.59
N SER A 56 26.11 11.85 5.79
CA SER A 56 26.66 12.45 7.03
C SER A 56 27.58 13.62 6.74
N CYS A 57 27.35 14.73 7.45
CA CYS A 57 28.20 15.92 7.50
C CYS A 57 28.82 16.04 8.90
N LYS A 58 30.15 15.88 9.00
CA LYS A 58 30.87 16.03 10.28
C LYS A 58 30.90 17.48 10.76
N GLN A 59 31.05 17.68 12.07
CA GLN A 59 31.19 18.99 12.73
C GLN A 59 32.09 19.97 11.96
N THR A 60 33.24 19.50 11.48
CA THR A 60 34.25 20.31 10.78
C THR A 60 33.73 20.94 9.48
N LEU A 61 32.68 20.39 8.87
CA LEU A 61 32.09 20.87 7.61
C LEU A 61 30.76 21.57 7.80
N MET A 62 30.13 21.48 8.97
CA MET A 62 28.82 22.10 9.25
C MET A 62 28.79 23.61 8.96
N PRO A 63 29.78 24.42 9.41
CA PRO A 63 29.75 25.87 9.18
C PRO A 63 29.69 26.25 7.69
N LYS A 64 30.17 25.37 6.81
CA LYS A 64 30.18 25.58 5.36
C LYS A 64 28.91 25.05 4.69
N LEU A 65 28.38 23.91 5.14
CA LEU A 65 27.39 23.13 4.36
C LEU A 65 25.98 23.14 4.97
N GLU A 66 25.82 23.42 6.26
CA GLU A 66 24.55 23.23 6.97
C GLU A 66 23.37 24.00 6.35
N ASN A 67 23.62 25.23 5.89
CA ASN A 67 22.62 26.10 5.28
C ASN A 67 22.04 25.55 3.97
N TYR A 68 22.73 24.62 3.31
CA TYR A 68 22.25 23.96 2.10
C TYR A 68 21.34 22.77 2.38
N PHE A 69 21.35 22.21 3.59
CA PHE A 69 20.55 21.04 3.95
C PHE A 69 19.12 21.42 4.37
N ARG A 70 18.40 22.17 3.54
CA ARG A 70 17.00 22.51 3.81
C ARG A 70 16.10 21.33 3.41
N VAL A 71 15.32 20.83 4.36
CA VAL A 71 14.41 19.69 4.15
C VAL A 71 13.37 20.06 3.08
N GLY A 72 13.09 19.14 2.17
CA GLY A 72 12.18 19.32 1.05
C GLY A 72 12.82 19.88 -0.22
N GLU A 73 14.00 20.51 -0.14
CA GLU A 73 14.65 21.11 -1.30
C GLU A 73 15.51 20.11 -2.09
N TRP A 74 15.60 20.33 -3.41
CA TRP A 74 16.48 19.61 -4.31
C TRP A 74 17.86 20.27 -4.38
N LYS A 75 18.90 19.45 -4.33
CA LYS A 75 20.30 19.86 -4.32
C LYS A 75 21.10 19.07 -5.33
N VAL A 76 22.07 19.72 -5.94
CA VAL A 76 23.14 19.06 -6.69
C VAL A 76 24.35 18.95 -5.78
N ILE A 77 24.77 17.73 -5.49
CA ILE A 77 25.92 17.43 -4.63
C ILE A 77 27.04 16.91 -5.50
N THR A 78 28.22 17.52 -5.38
CA THR A 78 29.45 17.12 -6.06
C THR A 78 30.54 16.78 -5.06
N ASN A 79 31.38 15.81 -5.40
CA ASN A 79 32.53 15.37 -4.61
C ASN A 79 32.18 14.86 -3.23
N PHE A 80 31.98 13.55 -3.09
CA PHE A 80 31.70 12.90 -1.81
C PHE A 80 32.31 11.51 -1.77
N THR A 81 32.52 10.98 -0.57
CA THR A 81 33.00 9.61 -0.40
C THR A 81 31.87 8.69 0.03
N LEU A 82 32.04 7.40 -0.17
CA LEU A 82 31.09 6.38 0.23
C LEU A 82 31.77 5.41 1.19
N SER A 83 31.08 5.07 2.27
CA SER A 83 31.47 3.96 3.14
C SER A 83 30.37 2.91 3.19
N PRO A 84 30.65 1.65 3.53
CA PRO A 84 29.60 0.67 3.79
C PRO A 84 28.57 1.21 4.78
N ALA A 85 27.29 1.00 4.49
CA ALA A 85 26.21 1.32 5.42
C ALA A 85 26.17 0.24 6.52
N SER A 86 26.16 0.67 7.78
CA SER A 86 26.17 -0.22 8.96
C SER A 86 25.30 0.35 10.08
N GLY A 87 25.07 -0.45 11.12
CA GLY A 87 24.30 -0.07 12.30
C GLY A 87 22.87 -0.62 12.29
N LEU A 88 22.18 -0.43 13.42
CA LEU A 88 20.86 -1.00 13.71
C LEU A 88 19.68 -0.07 13.39
N ASN A 89 19.94 1.19 13.04
CA ASN A 89 18.91 2.19 12.71
C ASN A 89 19.22 2.76 11.31
N ARG A 90 19.09 1.94 10.28
CA ARG A 90 19.40 2.33 8.89
C ARG A 90 18.16 2.94 8.22
N PRO A 91 18.15 4.24 7.91
CA PRO A 91 16.98 4.87 7.28
C PRO A 91 16.79 4.48 5.80
N THR A 92 17.75 3.76 5.21
CA THR A 92 17.72 3.38 3.79
C THR A 92 18.32 2.00 3.59
N ASN A 93 17.83 1.27 2.60
CA ASN A 93 18.40 -0.02 2.17
C ASN A 93 19.66 0.10 1.29
N HIS A 94 20.14 1.33 1.02
CA HIS A 94 21.35 1.54 0.24
C HIS A 94 22.57 0.88 0.90
N ARG A 95 23.41 0.28 0.06
CA ARG A 95 24.62 -0.47 0.46
C ARG A 95 25.68 0.45 1.07
N TYR A 96 25.67 1.71 0.67
CA TYR A 96 26.64 2.71 1.08
C TYR A 96 25.99 3.89 1.79
N LYS A 97 26.77 4.51 2.69
CA LYS A 97 26.50 5.79 3.32
C LYS A 97 27.38 6.86 2.68
N MET A 98 26.79 7.97 2.25
CA MET A 98 27.49 9.13 1.72
C MET A 98 28.16 9.92 2.85
N LYS A 99 29.40 10.35 2.62
CA LYS A 99 30.16 11.19 3.55
C LYS A 99 30.66 12.43 2.83
N PHE A 100 30.27 13.58 3.35
CA PHE A 100 30.79 14.86 2.87
C PHE A 100 32.27 15.02 3.25
N VAL A 101 33.01 15.64 2.35
CA VAL A 101 34.45 15.90 2.46
C VAL A 101 34.72 17.38 2.21
N SER A 102 35.92 17.87 2.51
CA SER A 102 36.26 19.30 2.36
C SER A 102 36.02 19.84 0.94
N GLN A 103 36.18 18.97 -0.06
CA GLN A 103 35.98 19.25 -1.48
C GLN A 103 34.52 19.15 -1.94
N THR A 104 33.59 18.74 -1.06
CA THR A 104 32.17 18.71 -1.38
C THR A 104 31.68 20.11 -1.74
N SER A 105 30.96 20.21 -2.86
CA SER A 105 30.21 21.40 -3.23
C SER A 105 28.74 21.04 -3.42
N ILE A 106 27.87 21.92 -2.92
CA ILE A 106 26.42 21.77 -2.94
C ILE A 106 25.85 23.02 -3.59
N SER A 107 24.97 22.84 -4.57
CA SER A 107 24.20 23.92 -5.18
C SER A 107 22.71 23.56 -5.20
N ASP A 108 21.87 24.58 -5.38
CA ASP A 108 20.44 24.36 -5.57
C ASP A 108 20.18 23.66 -6.91
N SER A 109 19.09 22.89 -6.95
CA SER A 109 18.51 22.33 -8.17
C SER A 109 17.13 22.93 -8.41
N ASN A 110 16.81 23.16 -9.68
CA ASN A 110 15.49 23.63 -10.11
C ASN A 110 14.48 22.48 -10.27
N LEU A 111 14.86 21.24 -9.96
CA LEU A 111 13.96 20.10 -10.06
C LEU A 111 12.80 20.27 -9.06
N GLN A 112 11.58 20.20 -9.55
CA GLN A 112 10.37 20.25 -8.73
C GLN A 112 9.72 18.87 -8.69
N CYS A 113 9.67 18.29 -7.50
CA CYS A 113 8.99 17.03 -7.25
C CYS A 113 8.48 17.02 -5.81
N HIS A 114 7.16 16.97 -5.66
CA HIS A 114 6.48 16.98 -4.36
C HIS A 114 6.45 15.59 -3.69
N ASN A 115 6.90 14.54 -4.38
CA ASN A 115 6.94 13.19 -3.83
C ASN A 115 7.77 13.17 -2.52
N MET A 116 7.22 12.50 -1.49
CA MET A 116 7.86 12.31 -0.20
C MET A 116 8.81 11.10 -0.18
N PHE A 117 8.77 10.26 -1.22
CA PHE A 117 9.55 9.03 -1.37
C PHE A 117 9.35 8.07 -0.18
N LEU A 118 8.07 7.87 0.17
CA LEU A 118 7.67 6.99 1.26
C LEU A 118 8.06 5.54 0.95
N ASP A 119 8.47 4.81 1.99
CA ASP A 119 8.58 3.36 1.96
C ASP A 119 7.60 2.79 2.98
N LEU A 120 6.32 2.75 2.59
CA LEU A 120 5.21 2.34 3.46
C LEU A 120 5.17 0.82 3.62
N HIS A 121 5.13 0.36 4.87
CA HIS A 121 5.03 -1.05 5.21
C HIS A 121 3.66 -1.42 5.77
N ASP A 122 3.09 -2.50 5.23
CA ASP A 122 1.85 -3.10 5.71
C ASP A 122 2.01 -3.59 7.16
N PHE A 123 1.00 -3.35 8.01
CA PHE A 123 1.04 -3.74 9.41
C PHE A 123 1.20 -5.26 9.58
N ALA A 124 0.64 -6.05 8.67
CA ALA A 124 0.79 -7.51 8.68
C ALA A 124 2.26 -7.94 8.62
N ASN A 125 3.07 -7.25 7.81
CA ASN A 125 4.50 -7.54 7.64
C ASN A 125 5.30 -7.06 8.85
N VAL A 126 4.86 -5.98 9.50
CA VAL A 126 5.44 -5.50 10.74
C VAL A 126 5.16 -6.50 11.88
N LEU A 127 3.92 -6.93 12.02
CA LEU A 127 3.44 -7.77 13.11
C LEU A 127 3.84 -9.25 12.99
N ASN A 128 4.15 -9.74 11.79
CA ASN A 128 4.63 -11.10 11.58
C ASN A 128 6.16 -11.24 11.75
N GLY A 129 6.89 -10.12 11.94
CA GLY A 129 8.35 -10.12 12.13
C GLY A 129 9.15 -10.47 10.87
N SER A 130 8.56 -10.36 9.67
CA SER A 130 9.23 -10.65 8.40
C SER A 130 10.29 -9.61 7.99
N GLN A 131 10.28 -8.45 8.62
CA GLN A 131 11.15 -7.32 8.28
C GLN A 131 12.46 -7.36 9.06
N ASP A 132 13.57 -6.96 8.42
CA ASP A 132 14.85 -6.79 9.10
C ASP A 132 14.78 -5.55 10.04
N PRO A 133 14.91 -5.73 11.36
CA PRO A 133 14.76 -4.65 12.34
C PRO A 133 15.89 -3.61 12.27
N SER A 134 16.94 -3.87 11.49
CA SER A 134 18.04 -2.94 11.27
C SER A 134 17.64 -1.76 10.37
N PHE A 135 16.53 -1.88 9.63
CA PHE A 135 16.02 -0.82 8.76
C PHE A 135 14.87 -0.07 9.41
N LEU A 136 14.85 1.24 9.16
CA LEU A 136 13.74 2.10 9.53
C LEU A 136 12.71 2.12 8.39
N ILE A 137 11.44 2.08 8.76
CA ILE A 137 10.30 1.97 7.83
C ILE A 137 9.39 3.19 7.92
N ASP A 138 8.53 3.40 6.93
CA ASP A 138 7.43 4.36 7.06
C ASP A 138 6.13 3.58 7.33
N VAL A 139 5.31 4.06 8.27
CA VAL A 139 3.98 3.48 8.58
C VAL A 139 2.93 4.59 8.65
N VAL A 140 1.73 4.30 8.15
CA VAL A 140 0.61 5.25 8.15
C VAL A 140 -0.65 4.55 8.65
N GLY A 141 -1.43 5.23 9.47
CA GLY A 141 -2.70 4.72 9.98
C GLY A 141 -3.49 5.79 10.71
N GLU A 142 -4.73 5.46 11.05
CA GLU A 142 -5.55 6.27 11.93
C GLU A 142 -5.15 6.03 13.39
N VAL A 143 -5.07 7.10 14.19
CA VAL A 143 -4.75 7.05 15.61
C VAL A 143 -5.96 6.58 16.40
N LEU A 144 -5.74 5.52 17.19
CA LEU A 144 -6.66 4.96 18.17
C LEU A 144 -5.96 4.85 19.52
N ASP A 145 -6.76 4.66 20.57
CA ASP A 145 -6.30 4.33 21.92
C ASP A 145 -5.15 5.25 22.37
N LEU A 146 -5.26 6.55 22.06
CA LEU A 146 -4.27 7.54 22.46
C LEU A 146 -4.11 7.52 23.98
N GLY A 147 -2.95 7.04 24.42
CA GLY A 147 -2.55 7.07 25.81
C GLY A 147 -2.19 8.49 26.26
N GLY A 148 -2.14 8.68 27.58
CA GLY A 148 -1.60 9.89 28.16
C GLY A 148 -0.11 10.08 27.85
N LEU A 149 0.35 11.32 27.97
CA LEU A 149 1.78 11.62 28.00
C LEU A 149 2.34 11.15 29.35
N ASP A 150 3.23 10.17 29.32
CA ASP A 150 3.90 9.63 30.51
C ASP A 150 5.33 10.16 30.60
N ILE A 151 5.83 10.30 31.82
CA ILE A 151 7.26 10.48 32.08
C ILE A 151 7.81 9.15 32.59
N VAL A 152 8.74 8.55 31.84
CA VAL A 152 9.41 7.31 32.22
C VAL A 152 10.88 7.53 32.53
N GLN A 153 11.39 6.82 33.53
CA GLN A 153 12.81 6.82 33.88
C GLN A 153 13.57 5.86 32.95
N PHE A 154 14.44 6.41 32.10
CA PHE A 154 15.34 5.63 31.24
C PHE A 154 16.79 6.04 31.50
N ALA A 155 17.61 5.07 31.92
CA ALA A 155 19.03 5.31 32.23
C ALA A 155 19.31 6.49 33.18
N ARG A 156 18.47 6.67 34.22
CA ARG A 156 18.50 7.79 35.20
C ARG A 156 18.15 9.16 34.63
N LYS A 157 17.56 9.20 33.44
CA LYS A 157 17.00 10.41 32.83
C LYS A 157 15.49 10.24 32.68
N GLU A 158 14.75 11.29 32.98
CA GLU A 158 13.33 11.36 32.67
C GLU A 158 13.15 11.55 31.16
N VAL A 159 12.33 10.70 30.57
CA VAL A 159 12.04 10.67 29.15
C VAL A 159 10.54 10.68 28.97
N THR A 160 10.03 11.68 28.27
CA THR A 160 8.63 11.75 27.86
C THR A 160 8.31 10.62 26.91
N ARG A 161 7.15 9.99 27.11
CA ARG A 161 6.65 8.86 26.33
C ARG A 161 5.20 9.11 25.96
N LEU A 162 4.89 8.88 24.70
CA LEU A 162 3.55 8.93 24.11
C LEU A 162 3.26 7.57 23.48
N GLU A 163 2.20 6.92 23.93
CA GLU A 163 1.75 5.64 23.40
C GLU A 163 0.38 5.80 22.72
N PHE A 164 0.22 5.14 21.57
CA PHE A 164 -1.04 5.08 20.86
C PHE A 164 -1.04 3.86 19.94
N THR A 165 -2.18 3.58 19.32
CA THR A 165 -2.31 2.51 18.34
C THR A 165 -2.61 3.11 16.98
N LEU A 166 -1.93 2.66 15.93
CA LEU A 166 -2.34 2.95 14.57
C LEU A 166 -3.23 1.84 14.05
N ARG A 167 -4.26 2.23 13.29
CA ARG A 167 -5.13 1.34 12.54
C ARG A 167 -4.94 1.52 11.04
N ASP A 168 -4.75 0.42 10.32
CA ASP A 168 -4.70 0.42 8.85
C ASP A 168 -6.08 0.16 8.21
N ILE A 169 -6.12 0.15 6.88
CA ILE A 169 -7.33 -0.12 6.08
C ILE A 169 -7.90 -1.55 6.24
N LYS A 170 -7.17 -2.47 6.90
CA LYS A 170 -7.58 -3.85 7.16
C LYS A 170 -7.99 -4.03 8.64
N ASP A 171 -8.18 -2.95 9.38
CA ASP A 171 -8.41 -2.91 10.83
C ASP A 171 -7.30 -3.59 11.64
N GLN A 172 -6.09 -3.68 11.08
CA GLN A 172 -4.94 -4.17 11.83
C GLN A 172 -4.43 -3.07 12.75
N ARG A 173 -4.03 -3.47 13.95
CA ARG A 173 -3.61 -2.56 15.01
C ARG A 173 -2.12 -2.68 15.24
N LEU A 174 -1.43 -1.55 15.12
CA LEU A 174 0.00 -1.44 15.35
C LEU A 174 0.25 -0.52 16.54
N HIS A 175 0.75 -1.09 17.64
CA HIS A 175 1.15 -0.29 18.79
C HIS A 175 2.35 0.59 18.43
N CYS A 176 2.27 1.85 18.86
CA CYS A 176 3.25 2.89 18.58
C CYS A 176 3.72 3.53 19.90
N CYS A 177 5.03 3.72 20.03
CA CYS A 177 5.64 4.34 21.21
C CYS A 177 6.63 5.43 20.78
N ILE A 178 6.25 6.69 20.95
CA ILE A 178 7.08 7.85 20.65
C ILE A 178 7.71 8.38 21.94
N THR A 179 9.02 8.60 21.93
CA THR A 179 9.78 8.92 23.15
C THR A 179 10.77 10.06 22.96
N GLY A 180 11.11 10.70 24.07
CA GLY A 180 12.16 11.72 24.17
C GLY A 180 11.84 12.97 23.35
N GLY A 181 12.87 13.54 22.72
CA GLY A 181 12.79 14.85 22.07
C GLY A 181 11.71 14.97 20.99
N LEU A 182 11.29 13.88 20.36
CA LEU A 182 10.15 13.91 19.42
C LEU A 182 8.81 14.09 20.18
N ALA A 183 8.59 13.37 21.28
CA ALA A 183 7.40 13.53 22.10
C ALA A 183 7.36 14.93 22.76
N ASP A 184 8.51 15.44 23.21
CA ASP A 184 8.63 16.78 23.79
C ASP A 184 8.24 17.86 22.76
N LYS A 185 8.74 17.76 21.52
CA LYS A 185 8.41 18.69 20.44
C LYS A 185 6.92 18.68 20.10
N LEU A 186 6.30 17.51 19.96
CA LEU A 186 4.86 17.40 19.69
C LEU A 186 4.02 18.08 20.78
N THR A 187 4.45 17.96 22.04
CA THR A 187 3.79 18.61 23.17
C THR A 187 3.98 20.14 23.12
N GLN A 188 5.21 20.61 22.90
CA GLN A 188 5.53 22.05 22.88
C GLN A 188 4.87 22.79 21.72
N GLU A 189 4.75 22.15 20.57
CA GLU A 189 4.15 22.73 19.35
C GLU A 189 2.63 22.58 19.31
N GLY A 190 2.01 21.91 20.29
CA GLY A 190 0.57 21.62 20.27
C GLY A 190 0.15 20.62 19.18
N ASN A 191 1.11 19.87 18.64
CA ASN A 191 0.94 18.90 17.55
C ASN A 191 0.70 17.49 18.10
N MET A 192 0.00 17.37 19.23
CA MET A 192 -0.34 16.06 19.79
C MET A 192 -1.41 15.39 18.92
N PRO A 193 -1.25 14.11 18.56
CA PRO A 193 -2.29 13.37 17.86
C PRO A 193 -3.56 13.30 18.70
N ASN A 194 -4.72 13.25 18.04
CA ASN A 194 -6.00 12.92 18.63
C ASN A 194 -6.50 11.59 18.08
N ASN A 195 -7.42 10.94 18.80
CA ASN A 195 -8.13 9.79 18.23
C ASN A 195 -8.87 10.21 16.95
N GLY A 196 -8.70 9.44 15.88
CA GLY A 196 -9.24 9.74 14.55
C GLY A 196 -8.27 10.46 13.61
N ASP A 197 -7.20 11.08 14.11
CA ASP A 197 -6.19 11.68 13.25
C ASP A 197 -5.48 10.62 12.40
N ILE A 198 -5.12 10.96 11.17
CA ILE A 198 -4.23 10.12 10.37
C ILE A 198 -2.78 10.49 10.69
N CYS A 199 -2.01 9.50 11.12
CA CYS A 199 -0.62 9.70 11.52
C CYS A 199 0.31 8.90 10.61
N LEU A 200 1.31 9.59 10.05
CA LEU A 200 2.43 9.02 9.33
C LEU A 200 3.67 9.11 10.22
N ILE A 201 4.24 7.95 10.56
CA ILE A 201 5.53 7.87 11.24
C ILE A 201 6.57 7.48 10.19
N ARG A 202 7.51 8.39 9.93
CA ARG A 202 8.62 8.13 9.00
C ARG A 202 9.87 7.69 9.73
N PHE A 203 10.63 6.82 9.08
CA PHE A 203 11.85 6.23 9.64
C PHE A 203 11.60 5.65 11.05
N ALA A 204 10.46 4.96 11.21
CA ALA A 204 10.08 4.25 12.42
C ALA A 204 10.98 3.03 12.63
N LYS A 205 11.33 2.77 13.89
CA LYS A 205 12.08 1.60 14.32
C LYS A 205 11.13 0.46 14.65
N LEU A 206 11.45 -0.72 14.14
CA LEU A 206 10.82 -1.96 14.58
C LEU A 206 11.37 -2.39 15.94
N CYS A 207 10.47 -2.61 16.89
CA CYS A 207 10.80 -2.98 18.26
C CYS A 207 9.97 -4.17 18.72
N ASN A 208 10.60 -5.04 19.52
CA ASN A 208 9.89 -6.09 20.25
C ASN A 208 9.92 -5.70 21.73
N TYR A 209 8.76 -5.36 22.28
CA TYR A 209 8.62 -5.02 23.69
C TYR A 209 7.75 -6.06 24.38
N LYS A 210 8.33 -6.77 25.36
CA LYS A 210 7.66 -7.85 26.11
C LYS A 210 6.99 -8.90 25.21
N GLY A 211 7.63 -9.25 24.09
CA GLY A 211 7.12 -10.25 23.14
C GLY A 211 6.12 -9.71 22.12
N LYS A 212 5.77 -8.42 22.17
CA LYS A 212 4.88 -7.78 21.20
C LYS A 212 5.68 -6.91 20.22
N LEU A 213 5.48 -7.17 18.93
CA LEU A 213 6.02 -6.33 17.87
C LEU A 213 5.25 -5.01 17.81
N GLN A 214 6.00 -3.92 17.82
CA GLN A 214 5.50 -2.55 17.83
C GLN A 214 6.47 -1.64 17.07
N VAL A 215 6.06 -0.41 16.80
CA VAL A 215 6.95 0.62 16.26
C VAL A 215 7.31 1.65 17.32
N SER A 216 8.53 2.15 17.26
CA SER A 216 8.96 3.31 18.06
C SER A 216 9.73 4.30 17.20
N ASN A 217 10.00 5.50 17.71
CA ASN A 217 10.96 6.38 17.05
C ASN A 217 12.41 5.88 17.24
N ALA A 218 13.24 6.09 16.22
CA ALA A 218 14.69 5.97 16.27
C ALA A 218 15.31 7.33 16.62
N PHE A 219 15.12 7.78 17.86
CA PHE A 219 15.60 9.09 18.34
C PHE A 219 15.13 10.22 17.40
N ASP A 220 16.01 11.16 17.05
CA ASP A 220 15.72 12.29 16.15
C ASP A 220 15.68 11.91 14.65
N SER A 221 15.98 10.66 14.29
CA SER A 221 15.91 10.22 12.89
C SER A 221 14.49 9.95 12.39
N SER A 222 13.54 9.74 13.30
CA SER A 222 12.12 9.57 12.94
C SER A 222 11.39 10.90 12.86
N LEU A 223 10.33 10.92 12.06
CA LEU A 223 9.38 12.03 11.97
C LEU A 223 7.98 11.52 12.24
N LEU A 224 7.13 12.39 12.81
CA LEU A 224 5.70 12.16 12.93
C LEU A 224 4.97 13.30 12.22
N LEU A 225 4.08 12.96 11.30
CA LEU A 225 3.25 13.91 10.56
C LEU A 225 1.79 13.55 10.77
N LEU A 226 1.01 14.54 11.23
CA LEU A 226 -0.44 14.42 11.37
C LEU A 226 -1.13 14.91 10.10
N ASN A 227 -2.17 14.20 9.71
CA ASN A 227 -3.02 14.45 8.55
C ASN A 227 -2.21 14.88 7.30
N PRO A 228 -1.19 14.10 6.89
CA PRO A 228 -0.35 14.47 5.76
C PRO A 228 -1.16 14.47 4.46
N ASP A 229 -0.86 15.41 3.56
CA ASP A 229 -1.46 15.46 2.23
C ASP A 229 -0.85 14.41 1.29
N ILE A 230 -1.22 13.14 1.53
CA ILE A 230 -0.83 11.98 0.73
C ILE A 230 -2.06 11.11 0.43
N SER A 231 -2.00 10.38 -0.68
CA SER A 231 -3.10 9.51 -1.13
C SER A 231 -3.55 8.49 -0.09
N GLU A 232 -2.61 7.94 0.67
CA GLU A 232 -2.87 6.91 1.68
C GLU A 232 -3.61 7.49 2.89
N ALA A 233 -3.30 8.73 3.27
CA ALA A 233 -4.00 9.41 4.36
C ALA A 233 -5.40 9.86 3.94
N GLN A 234 -5.55 10.36 2.71
CA GLN A 234 -6.86 10.66 2.13
C GLN A 234 -7.75 9.40 2.07
N ALA A 235 -7.18 8.25 1.69
CA ALA A 235 -7.91 6.98 1.65
C ALA A 235 -8.37 6.50 3.05
N LEU A 236 -7.51 6.62 4.07
CA LEU A 236 -7.89 6.32 5.46
C LEU A 236 -8.99 7.28 5.95
N ASN A 237 -8.86 8.58 5.68
CA ASN A 237 -9.87 9.57 6.04
C ASN A 237 -11.22 9.30 5.37
N GLN A 238 -11.24 8.99 4.07
CA GLN A 238 -12.49 8.65 3.37
C GLN A 238 -13.13 7.39 3.94
N MET A 239 -12.34 6.40 4.34
CA MET A 239 -12.83 5.13 4.84
C MET A 239 -13.40 5.23 6.27
N PHE A 240 -12.82 6.08 7.12
CA PHE A 240 -13.21 6.20 8.53
C PHE A 240 -14.10 7.40 8.85
N HIS A 241 -13.96 8.50 8.09
CA HIS A 241 -14.59 9.79 8.37
C HIS A 241 -15.39 10.34 7.18
N GLY A 242 -15.53 9.59 6.08
CA GLY A 242 -16.34 10.01 4.93
C GLY A 242 -17.84 10.02 5.24
N ASP A 243 -18.52 11.12 4.88
CA ASP A 243 -19.97 11.22 4.97
C ASP A 243 -20.69 10.17 4.08
N ASP A 244 -21.81 9.66 4.59
CA ASP A 244 -22.68 8.58 4.06
C ASP A 244 -23.14 8.78 2.59
N ASN A 245 -22.88 9.95 1.99
CA ASN A 245 -23.29 10.34 0.64
C ASN A 245 -22.18 10.35 -0.41
N SER A 246 -20.93 10.01 -0.09
CA SER A 246 -19.83 9.95 -1.08
C SER A 246 -19.11 8.60 -1.10
N LEU A 247 -19.88 7.50 -1.14
CA LEU A 247 -19.32 6.17 -1.33
C LEU A 247 -18.93 5.93 -2.80
N ASP A 248 -17.89 6.62 -3.26
CA ASP A 248 -17.09 6.09 -4.36
C ASP A 248 -16.36 4.87 -3.82
N VAL A 249 -16.83 3.69 -4.23
CA VAL A 249 -16.40 2.38 -3.76
C VAL A 249 -14.88 2.24 -3.89
N TYR A 250 -14.16 2.43 -2.77
CA TYR A 250 -12.74 2.09 -2.67
C TYR A 250 -12.61 0.57 -2.81
N GLN A 251 -12.18 0.12 -3.99
CA GLN A 251 -11.73 -1.25 -4.17
C GLN A 251 -10.28 -1.33 -3.68
N PRO A 252 -9.97 -1.97 -2.54
CA PRO A 252 -8.59 -2.20 -2.16
C PRO A 252 -7.89 -2.93 -3.29
N LYS A 253 -6.72 -2.43 -3.72
CA LYS A 253 -5.82 -3.17 -4.59
C LYS A 253 -5.22 -4.34 -3.80
N LYS A 254 -6.05 -5.36 -3.50
CA LYS A 254 -5.57 -6.73 -3.36
C LYS A 254 -4.78 -7.02 -4.63
N THR A 255 -3.58 -7.58 -4.53
CA THR A 255 -2.85 -8.11 -5.69
C THR A 255 -3.83 -8.91 -6.53
N ARG A 256 -4.29 -8.34 -7.66
CA ARG A 256 -5.36 -8.94 -8.47
C ARG A 256 -4.82 -10.27 -8.97
N GLN A 257 -5.27 -11.37 -8.38
CA GLN A 257 -5.00 -12.70 -8.89
C GLN A 257 -5.39 -12.70 -10.37
N LYS A 258 -4.40 -12.86 -11.25
CA LYS A 258 -4.60 -12.75 -12.71
C LYS A 258 -5.29 -14.02 -13.19
N TRP A 259 -6.62 -14.04 -13.08
CA TRP A 259 -7.44 -15.19 -13.50
C TRP A 259 -7.23 -15.62 -14.96
N SER A 260 -6.66 -14.76 -15.81
CA SER A 260 -6.24 -15.09 -17.18
C SER A 260 -5.23 -16.25 -17.25
N GLN A 261 -4.48 -16.52 -16.18
CA GLN A 261 -3.46 -17.58 -16.13
C GLN A 261 -4.04 -18.99 -15.89
N TYR A 262 -5.25 -19.11 -15.36
CA TYR A 262 -5.87 -20.40 -15.06
C TYR A 262 -6.63 -20.94 -16.27
N PRO A 263 -6.66 -22.26 -16.53
CA PRO A 263 -7.32 -22.81 -17.71
C PRO A 263 -8.84 -22.64 -17.63
N PHE A 264 -9.49 -22.57 -18.80
CA PHE A 264 -10.92 -22.80 -18.88
C PHE A 264 -11.19 -24.30 -18.74
N ARG A 265 -12.23 -24.66 -17.98
CA ARG A 265 -12.69 -26.04 -17.81
C ARG A 265 -14.20 -26.13 -17.98
N THR A 266 -14.67 -27.27 -18.46
CA THR A 266 -16.10 -27.59 -18.42
C THR A 266 -16.52 -28.02 -17.00
N ILE A 267 -17.82 -27.96 -16.69
CA ILE A 267 -18.35 -28.48 -15.41
C ILE A 267 -18.02 -29.98 -15.27
N GLN A 268 -18.06 -30.73 -16.37
CA GLN A 268 -17.69 -32.15 -16.38
C GLN A 268 -16.22 -32.34 -16.01
N GLU A 269 -15.29 -31.62 -16.64
CA GLU A 269 -13.87 -31.68 -16.30
C GLU A 269 -13.60 -31.26 -14.85
N MET A 270 -14.31 -30.25 -14.35
CA MET A 270 -14.20 -29.80 -12.96
C MET A 270 -14.66 -30.88 -11.98
N LYS A 271 -15.76 -31.58 -12.28
CA LYS A 271 -16.28 -32.69 -11.44
C LYS A 271 -15.35 -33.90 -11.37
N HIS A 272 -14.52 -34.12 -12.39
CA HIS A 272 -13.62 -35.27 -12.49
C HIS A 272 -12.15 -34.91 -12.19
N THR A 273 -11.88 -33.72 -11.61
CA THR A 273 -10.51 -33.30 -11.28
C THR A 273 -10.20 -33.62 -9.81
N ASP A 274 -9.25 -34.53 -9.58
CA ASP A 274 -8.81 -34.91 -8.22
C ASP A 274 -7.74 -33.98 -7.63
N LYS A 275 -7.26 -32.99 -8.40
CA LYS A 275 -6.14 -32.11 -8.05
C LYS A 275 -6.63 -30.75 -7.55
N VAL A 276 -6.25 -30.37 -6.33
CA VAL A 276 -6.45 -29.01 -5.78
C VAL A 276 -5.99 -27.95 -6.79
N GLY A 277 -6.82 -26.93 -7.02
CA GLY A 277 -6.49 -25.93 -8.01
C GLY A 277 -7.54 -24.85 -8.23
N SER A 278 -7.24 -23.95 -9.16
CA SER A 278 -8.15 -22.89 -9.60
C SER A 278 -8.39 -23.00 -11.10
N CYS A 279 -9.63 -22.75 -11.53
CA CYS A 279 -10.01 -22.79 -12.94
C CYS A 279 -11.03 -21.70 -13.28
N ARG A 280 -11.25 -21.51 -14.59
CA ARG A 280 -12.31 -20.64 -15.12
C ARG A 280 -13.40 -21.50 -15.73
N VAL A 281 -14.65 -21.24 -15.39
CA VAL A 281 -15.81 -21.95 -15.95
C VAL A 281 -16.78 -20.92 -16.53
N ILE A 282 -17.44 -21.25 -17.62
CA ILE A 282 -18.56 -20.47 -18.17
C ILE A 282 -19.80 -21.32 -17.98
N CYS A 283 -20.78 -20.81 -17.26
CA CYS A 283 -22.03 -21.54 -17.00
C CYS A 283 -23.21 -20.60 -16.82
N THR A 284 -24.39 -21.16 -17.03
CA THR A 284 -25.67 -20.50 -16.81
C THR A 284 -26.15 -20.80 -15.40
N VAL A 285 -26.63 -19.79 -14.69
CA VAL A 285 -27.24 -19.98 -13.38
C VAL A 285 -28.57 -20.71 -13.57
N TYR A 286 -28.66 -21.95 -13.09
CA TYR A 286 -29.86 -22.78 -13.24
C TYR A 286 -30.92 -22.45 -12.19
N ALA A 287 -30.52 -22.36 -10.92
CA ALA A 287 -31.38 -22.07 -9.80
C ALA A 287 -30.56 -21.45 -8.65
N ILE A 288 -31.23 -20.82 -7.70
CA ILE A 288 -30.65 -20.24 -6.50
C ILE A 288 -31.27 -20.97 -5.30
N ASP A 289 -30.42 -21.55 -4.47
CA ASP A 289 -30.85 -22.16 -3.22
C ASP A 289 -31.06 -21.09 -2.15
N THR A 290 -32.26 -21.03 -1.58
CA THR A 290 -32.66 -20.09 -0.53
C THR A 290 -32.72 -20.73 0.85
N ALA A 291 -32.36 -22.00 1.02
CA ALA A 291 -32.49 -22.72 2.30
C ALA A 291 -31.71 -22.09 3.46
N SER A 292 -30.65 -21.31 3.18
CA SER A 292 -29.88 -20.57 4.19
C SER A 292 -30.11 -19.05 4.16
N GLY A 293 -31.14 -18.61 3.44
CA GLY A 293 -31.37 -17.20 3.10
C GLY A 293 -30.41 -16.69 2.03
N TRP A 294 -30.83 -15.65 1.30
CA TRP A 294 -30.01 -15.05 0.23
C TRP A 294 -29.00 -14.01 0.73
N TYR A 295 -29.13 -13.57 1.99
CA TYR A 295 -28.21 -12.65 2.66
C TYR A 295 -27.93 -13.10 4.09
N TYR A 296 -26.85 -12.57 4.66
CA TYR A 296 -26.50 -12.75 6.07
C TYR A 296 -26.05 -11.40 6.63
N PHE A 297 -26.20 -11.21 7.95
CA PHE A 297 -25.60 -10.07 8.62
C PHE A 297 -24.11 -10.31 8.76
N ALA A 298 -23.31 -9.35 8.29
CA ALA A 298 -21.87 -9.39 8.33
C ALA A 298 -21.32 -8.34 9.28
N CYS A 299 -20.19 -8.67 9.91
CA CYS A 299 -19.38 -7.75 10.67
C CYS A 299 -18.92 -6.63 9.75
N VAL A 300 -19.25 -5.38 10.10
CA VAL A 300 -18.83 -4.21 9.31
C VAL A 300 -17.30 -4.05 9.24
N VAL A 301 -16.58 -4.69 10.17
CA VAL A 301 -15.12 -4.65 10.26
C VAL A 301 -14.47 -5.69 9.35
N CYS A 302 -14.83 -6.97 9.47
CA CYS A 302 -14.14 -8.06 8.76
C CYS A 302 -14.96 -8.69 7.62
N ASN A 303 -16.21 -8.26 7.43
CA ASN A 303 -17.15 -8.74 6.43
C ASN A 303 -17.53 -10.23 6.51
N ASN A 304 -17.21 -10.89 7.63
CA ASN A 304 -17.64 -12.26 7.93
C ASN A 304 -19.00 -12.27 8.62
N LYS A 305 -19.73 -13.39 8.49
CA LYS A 305 -21.06 -13.58 9.11
C LYS A 305 -20.99 -13.38 10.63
N VAL A 306 -21.98 -12.68 11.17
CA VAL A 306 -22.16 -12.46 12.62
C VAL A 306 -23.44 -13.12 13.11
N PHE A 307 -23.49 -13.41 14.40
CA PHE A 307 -24.60 -14.09 15.07
C PHE A 307 -25.20 -13.17 16.13
N LYS A 308 -26.53 -13.15 16.32
CA LYS A 308 -27.11 -12.41 17.45
C LYS A 308 -26.70 -13.10 18.76
N ALA A 309 -26.21 -12.33 19.73
CA ALA A 309 -25.94 -12.86 21.06
C ALA A 309 -27.24 -13.38 21.71
N PRO A 310 -27.20 -14.44 22.53
CA PRO A 310 -28.37 -14.89 23.29
C PRO A 310 -28.86 -13.75 24.20
N ILE A 311 -30.17 -13.52 24.21
CA ILE A 311 -30.81 -12.46 25.00
C ILE A 311 -30.57 -12.74 26.50
N VAL A 312 -29.93 -11.80 27.20
CA VAL A 312 -29.90 -11.75 28.68
C VAL A 312 -31.02 -10.82 29.11
N PHE A 313 -31.90 -11.30 29.98
CA PHE A 313 -33.25 -10.76 30.20
C PHE A 313 -33.37 -9.39 30.92
N ASP A 314 -32.30 -8.59 31.05
CA ASP A 314 -32.34 -7.36 31.86
C ASP A 314 -31.82 -6.07 31.19
N ASP A 315 -31.43 -6.08 29.92
CA ASP A 315 -31.02 -4.84 29.24
C ASP A 315 -31.91 -4.52 28.04
N LEU A 316 -32.44 -3.30 28.03
CA LEU A 316 -33.17 -2.67 26.94
C LEU A 316 -32.32 -2.67 25.64
N ASP A 317 -32.63 -3.62 24.76
CA ASP A 317 -32.46 -3.61 23.29
C ASP A 317 -31.25 -2.85 22.69
N GLU A 318 -30.02 -3.13 23.13
CA GLU A 318 -28.84 -2.92 22.29
C GLU A 318 -28.48 -4.25 21.61
N SER A 319 -28.93 -4.41 20.36
CA SER A 319 -28.66 -5.57 19.51
C SER A 319 -27.14 -5.79 19.30
N ASN A 320 -26.51 -6.52 20.21
CA ASN A 320 -25.11 -6.93 20.13
C ASN A 320 -24.96 -8.19 19.26
N TRP A 321 -24.16 -8.09 18.20
CA TRP A 321 -23.84 -9.18 17.28
C TRP A 321 -22.47 -9.76 17.62
N TRP A 322 -22.33 -11.07 17.70
CA TRP A 322 -21.05 -11.74 17.90
C TRP A 322 -20.37 -12.06 16.57
N CYS A 323 -19.12 -11.65 16.40
CA CYS A 323 -18.28 -12.04 15.28
C CYS A 323 -17.26 -13.09 15.73
N GLU A 324 -17.40 -14.34 15.27
CA GLU A 324 -16.43 -15.41 15.59
C GLU A 324 -15.04 -15.15 14.99
N TRP A 325 -14.96 -14.40 13.89
CA TRP A 325 -13.66 -14.08 13.28
C TRP A 325 -12.92 -12.97 14.04
N CYS A 326 -13.65 -11.95 14.51
CA CYS A 326 -13.07 -10.86 15.29
C CYS A 326 -13.00 -11.18 16.79
N GLN A 327 -13.66 -12.27 17.23
CA GLN A 327 -13.81 -12.65 18.63
C GLN A 327 -14.33 -11.49 19.51
N CYS A 328 -15.29 -10.73 18.99
CA CYS A 328 -15.85 -9.58 19.68
C CYS A 328 -17.34 -9.36 19.37
N SER A 329 -18.03 -8.67 20.29
CA SER A 329 -19.38 -8.15 20.06
C SER A 329 -19.31 -6.85 19.27
N VAL A 330 -20.04 -6.80 18.15
CA VAL A 330 -20.20 -5.64 17.30
C VAL A 330 -21.62 -5.08 17.47
N ARG A 331 -21.70 -3.77 17.69
CA ARG A 331 -22.98 -3.06 17.87
C ARG A 331 -23.74 -2.87 16.56
N LYS A 332 -23.07 -3.02 15.41
CA LYS A 332 -23.63 -2.82 14.08
C LYS A 332 -23.23 -3.97 13.16
N ALA A 333 -24.21 -4.52 12.46
CA ALA A 333 -24.03 -5.51 11.42
C ALA A 333 -24.77 -5.06 10.16
N ALA A 334 -24.18 -5.30 9.00
CA ALA A 334 -24.78 -4.90 7.72
C ALA A 334 -25.17 -6.15 6.92
N PRO A 335 -26.32 -6.14 6.21
CA PRO A 335 -26.66 -7.22 5.29
C PRO A 335 -25.60 -7.35 4.19
N ASN A 336 -25.10 -8.56 3.99
CA ASN A 336 -24.17 -8.93 2.94
C ASN A 336 -24.67 -10.20 2.21
N SER A 337 -24.28 -10.36 0.95
CA SER A 337 -24.67 -11.52 0.14
C SER A 337 -23.56 -11.89 -0.85
N ALA A 338 -23.38 -13.19 -1.06
CA ALA A 338 -22.55 -13.71 -2.14
C ALA A 338 -23.07 -13.28 -3.53
N ALA A 339 -24.37 -12.97 -3.66
CA ALA A 339 -24.97 -12.49 -4.90
C ALA A 339 -24.46 -11.10 -5.31
N THR A 340 -23.93 -10.30 -4.38
CA THR A 340 -23.37 -8.95 -4.62
C THR A 340 -22.32 -8.96 -5.75
N PHE A 341 -21.54 -10.05 -5.86
CA PHE A 341 -20.54 -10.21 -6.93
C PHE A 341 -21.12 -10.41 -8.33
N ILE A 342 -22.40 -10.79 -8.43
CA ILE A 342 -23.12 -11.05 -9.68
C ILE A 342 -24.00 -9.86 -10.04
N VAL A 343 -24.85 -9.40 -9.11
CA VAL A 343 -25.84 -8.35 -9.36
C VAL A 343 -25.26 -6.93 -9.25
N LYS A 344 -24.04 -6.78 -8.73
CA LYS A 344 -23.37 -5.48 -8.49
C LYS A 344 -24.19 -4.48 -7.65
N ILE A 345 -25.16 -4.98 -6.89
CA ILE A 345 -25.96 -4.23 -5.92
C ILE A 345 -25.66 -4.83 -4.54
N SER A 346 -25.44 -3.98 -3.54
CA SER A 346 -25.19 -4.43 -2.17
C SER A 346 -26.45 -5.01 -1.55
N ALA A 347 -26.32 -6.11 -0.80
CA ALA A 347 -27.44 -6.68 -0.07
C ALA A 347 -28.07 -5.67 0.92
N ALA A 348 -27.24 -4.83 1.55
CA ALA A 348 -27.73 -3.75 2.40
C ALA A 348 -28.67 -2.77 1.69
N LYS A 349 -28.38 -2.38 0.43
CA LYS A 349 -29.26 -1.49 -0.33
C LYS A 349 -30.61 -2.14 -0.60
N VAL A 350 -30.60 -3.43 -0.97
CA VAL A 350 -31.83 -4.18 -1.26
C VAL A 350 -32.66 -4.40 0.00
N VAL A 351 -32.03 -4.82 1.10
CA VAL A 351 -32.72 -5.06 2.38
C VAL A 351 -33.28 -3.76 2.97
N ASN A 352 -32.53 -2.65 2.89
CA ASN A 352 -32.97 -1.37 3.44
C ASN A 352 -34.05 -0.68 2.58
N GLN A 353 -34.09 -0.91 1.26
CA GLN A 353 -35.12 -0.35 0.38
C GLN A 353 -36.47 -1.08 0.48
N TRP A 354 -36.49 -2.32 0.99
CA TRP A 354 -37.66 -3.20 0.99
C TRP A 354 -37.98 -3.73 2.40
N PHE A 355 -37.68 -2.95 3.44
CA PHE A 355 -37.74 -3.38 4.84
C PHE A 355 -39.15 -3.84 5.25
N ASP A 356 -40.21 -3.32 4.62
CA ASP A 356 -41.60 -3.66 4.90
C ASP A 356 -42.14 -4.83 4.05
N GLU A 357 -41.46 -5.25 2.97
CA GLU A 357 -41.96 -6.26 2.01
C GLU A 357 -41.12 -7.56 1.95
N ILE A 358 -39.84 -7.56 2.33
CA ILE A 358 -38.92 -8.73 2.26
C ILE A 358 -38.52 -9.25 3.64
N GLY A 359 -39.39 -9.13 4.64
CA GLY A 359 -39.17 -9.70 5.98
C GLY A 359 -38.92 -11.21 5.99
N ASN A 360 -39.16 -11.90 4.87
CA ASN A 360 -38.88 -13.32 4.67
C ASN A 360 -37.60 -13.54 3.83
N GLN A 361 -36.55 -14.10 4.44
CA GLN A 361 -35.27 -14.42 3.78
C GLN A 361 -35.37 -15.45 2.64
N GLU A 362 -36.54 -16.08 2.49
CA GLU A 362 -36.87 -16.98 1.38
C GLU A 362 -37.27 -16.24 0.09
N MET A 363 -37.69 -14.98 0.18
CA MET A 363 -38.10 -14.20 -0.98
C MET A 363 -36.88 -13.52 -1.63
N LEU A 364 -36.60 -13.90 -2.88
CA LEU A 364 -35.49 -13.33 -3.64
C LEU A 364 -35.87 -11.98 -4.26
N PRO A 365 -35.01 -10.95 -4.14
CA PRO A 365 -35.25 -9.67 -4.79
C PRO A 365 -35.17 -9.81 -6.33
N PRO A 366 -35.91 -8.98 -7.09
CA PRO A 366 -36.00 -9.09 -8.55
C PRO A 366 -34.65 -9.14 -9.26
N GLU A 367 -33.67 -8.39 -8.78
CA GLU A 367 -32.32 -8.32 -9.34
C GLU A 367 -31.54 -9.62 -9.16
N ILE A 368 -31.81 -10.38 -8.09
CA ILE A 368 -31.24 -11.71 -7.86
C ILE A 368 -32.01 -12.76 -8.66
N VAL A 369 -33.33 -12.66 -8.78
CA VAL A 369 -34.14 -13.56 -9.63
C VAL A 369 -33.68 -13.46 -11.09
N ASP A 370 -33.39 -12.24 -11.56
CA ASP A 370 -32.97 -11.94 -12.93
C ASP A 370 -31.59 -12.51 -13.31
N ILE A 371 -30.81 -13.05 -12.36
CA ILE A 371 -29.56 -13.78 -12.71
C ILE A 371 -29.84 -15.20 -13.20
N VAL A 372 -30.99 -15.77 -12.84
CA VAL A 372 -31.38 -17.12 -13.26
C VAL A 372 -31.58 -17.14 -14.77
N GLY A 373 -31.02 -18.16 -15.43
CA GLY A 373 -31.02 -18.25 -16.90
C GLY A 373 -29.95 -17.41 -17.58
N LYS A 374 -29.20 -16.55 -16.87
CA LYS A 374 -28.08 -15.79 -17.44
C LYS A 374 -26.76 -16.54 -17.33
N THR A 375 -25.92 -16.36 -18.35
CA THR A 375 -24.60 -16.98 -18.43
C THR A 375 -23.52 -16.02 -17.96
N TYR A 376 -22.64 -16.51 -17.10
CA TYR A 376 -21.49 -15.76 -16.59
C TYR A 376 -20.23 -16.61 -16.67
N GLY A 377 -19.08 -15.98 -16.53
CA GLY A 377 -17.86 -16.72 -16.24
C GLY A 377 -17.42 -16.56 -14.80
N PHE A 378 -16.94 -17.67 -14.24
CA PHE A 378 -16.62 -17.83 -12.83
C PHE A 378 -15.17 -18.27 -12.66
N GLY A 379 -14.48 -17.65 -11.71
CA GLY A 379 -13.19 -18.11 -11.20
C GLY A 379 -13.45 -18.98 -9.98
N ILE A 380 -13.18 -20.28 -10.10
CA ILE A 380 -13.50 -21.27 -9.08
C ILE A 380 -12.20 -21.78 -8.45
N SER A 381 -12.18 -21.86 -7.12
CA SER A 381 -11.13 -22.53 -6.33
C SER A 381 -11.72 -23.72 -5.58
N PHE A 382 -10.98 -24.82 -5.48
CA PHE A 382 -11.41 -26.02 -4.76
C PHE A 382 -10.22 -26.67 -4.02
N ASP A 383 -10.42 -26.95 -2.72
CA ASP A 383 -9.40 -27.43 -1.77
C ASP A 383 -9.74 -28.84 -1.23
N GLU A 384 -8.75 -29.52 -0.65
CA GLU A 384 -8.82 -30.93 -0.18
C GLU A 384 -9.81 -31.19 0.96
N SER A 385 -10.24 -30.17 1.71
CA SER A 385 -11.10 -30.31 2.90
C SER A 385 -12.56 -30.69 2.62
N ASN A 386 -13.00 -30.69 1.35
CA ASN A 386 -14.42 -30.89 0.99
C ASN A 386 -14.83 -32.33 0.65
N ARG A 387 -14.04 -33.34 1.05
CA ARG A 387 -14.29 -34.75 0.66
C ARG A 387 -15.27 -35.54 1.53
N SER A 388 -15.69 -35.03 2.70
CA SER A 388 -16.54 -35.79 3.63
C SER A 388 -18.04 -35.47 3.56
N CYS A 389 -18.48 -34.40 2.89
CA CYS A 389 -19.90 -34.08 2.75
C CYS A 389 -20.16 -33.18 1.52
N GLY A 390 -20.39 -33.79 0.34
CA GLY A 390 -20.75 -33.08 -0.90
C GLY A 390 -19.66 -32.14 -1.43
N THR A 391 -19.22 -32.30 -2.68
CA THR A 391 -18.16 -31.44 -3.24
C THR A 391 -18.65 -30.00 -3.40
N GLN A 392 -18.36 -29.13 -2.42
CA GLN A 392 -18.70 -27.72 -2.47
C GLN A 392 -17.62 -26.93 -3.24
N PHE A 393 -18.03 -26.15 -4.24
CA PHE A 393 -17.13 -25.31 -5.05
C PHE A 393 -17.30 -23.84 -4.68
N SER A 394 -16.19 -23.13 -4.46
CA SER A 394 -16.20 -21.70 -4.12
C SER A 394 -15.92 -20.83 -5.34
N ALA A 395 -16.88 -20.01 -5.75
CA ALA A 395 -16.66 -18.95 -6.74
C ALA A 395 -15.96 -17.76 -6.06
N LYS A 396 -14.74 -17.46 -6.49
CA LYS A 396 -13.91 -16.34 -5.97
C LYS A 396 -13.94 -15.11 -6.86
N LYS A 397 -14.46 -15.23 -8.09
CA LYS A 397 -14.63 -14.13 -9.04
C LYS A 397 -15.74 -14.42 -10.05
N VAL A 398 -16.46 -13.38 -10.47
CA VAL A 398 -17.46 -13.44 -11.53
C VAL A 398 -17.18 -12.36 -12.57
N TRP A 399 -17.48 -12.64 -13.83
CA TRP A 399 -17.42 -11.65 -14.91
C TRP A 399 -18.56 -11.87 -15.91
N ASN A 400 -19.07 -10.76 -16.46
CA ASN A 400 -20.08 -10.80 -17.52
C ASN A 400 -19.42 -11.23 -18.85
N LEU A 401 -20.12 -12.05 -19.63
CA LEU A 401 -19.65 -12.45 -20.96
C LEU A 401 -19.51 -11.28 -21.91
N THR A 402 -20.33 -10.24 -21.78
CA THR A 402 -20.18 -9.00 -22.57
C THR A 402 -18.84 -8.33 -22.31
N ASP A 403 -18.35 -8.32 -21.06
CA ASP A 403 -17.02 -7.79 -20.71
C ASP A 403 -15.88 -8.63 -21.28
N ILE A 404 -16.03 -9.96 -21.35
CA ILE A 404 -15.04 -10.85 -21.99
C ILE A 404 -15.03 -10.61 -23.49
N MET A 405 -16.20 -10.59 -24.12
CA MET A 405 -16.37 -10.37 -25.56
C MET A 405 -15.81 -9.01 -25.96
N TRP A 406 -16.13 -7.93 -25.22
CA TRP A 406 -15.58 -6.59 -25.46
C TRP A 406 -14.06 -6.52 -25.33
N LYS A 407 -13.49 -7.20 -24.32
CA LYS A 407 -12.02 -7.25 -24.16
C LYS A 407 -11.34 -8.04 -25.27
N ARG A 408 -11.98 -9.13 -25.73
CA ARG A 408 -11.49 -9.93 -26.85
C ARG A 408 -11.63 -9.17 -28.17
N ILE A 409 -12.73 -8.45 -28.39
CA ILE A 409 -12.93 -7.55 -29.54
C ILE A 409 -11.92 -6.40 -29.52
N LYS A 410 -11.69 -5.73 -28.38
CA LYS A 410 -10.64 -4.69 -28.25
C LYS A 410 -9.24 -5.23 -28.53
N SER A 411 -8.93 -6.43 -28.02
CA SER A 411 -7.65 -7.10 -28.27
C SER A 411 -7.48 -7.45 -29.75
N LEU A 412 -8.50 -8.02 -30.39
CA LEU A 412 -8.50 -8.28 -31.83
C LEU A 412 -8.38 -6.99 -32.65
N HIS A 413 -9.02 -5.90 -32.20
CA HIS A 413 -8.94 -4.60 -32.86
C HIS A 413 -7.55 -3.94 -32.71
N GLN A 414 -6.88 -4.12 -31.56
CA GLN A 414 -5.50 -3.71 -31.35
C GLN A 414 -4.51 -4.53 -32.21
N ILE A 415 -4.76 -5.83 -32.37
CA ILE A 415 -3.96 -6.68 -33.25
C ILE A 415 -4.17 -6.27 -34.73
N SER A 416 -5.41 -5.95 -35.12
CA SER A 416 -5.73 -5.44 -36.46
C SER A 416 -5.07 -4.09 -36.76
N THR A 417 -5.13 -3.14 -35.80
CA THR A 417 -4.54 -1.79 -35.98
C THR A 417 -3.01 -1.80 -35.95
N SER A 418 -2.38 -2.67 -35.16
CA SER A 418 -0.93 -2.88 -35.19
C SER A 418 -0.47 -3.57 -36.48
N SER A 419 -1.28 -4.47 -37.04
CA SER A 419 -1.02 -5.08 -38.36
C SER A 419 -1.12 -4.05 -39.49
N ARG A 420 -2.12 -3.15 -39.49
CA ARG A 420 -2.21 -2.05 -40.46
C ARG A 420 -1.03 -1.09 -40.36
N LYS A 421 -0.60 -0.69 -39.15
CA LYS A 421 0.58 0.18 -39.00
C LYS A 421 1.87 -0.44 -39.53
N LYS A 422 2.04 -1.76 -39.41
CA LYS A 422 3.17 -2.48 -40.02
C LYS A 422 3.10 -2.51 -41.55
N GLN A 423 1.90 -2.58 -42.14
CA GLN A 423 1.74 -2.49 -43.59
C GLN A 423 2.09 -1.09 -44.11
N PHE A 424 1.69 -0.02 -43.43
CA PHE A 424 2.06 1.35 -43.82
C PHE A 424 3.57 1.62 -43.72
N LEU A 425 4.24 1.15 -42.66
CA LEU A 425 5.69 1.28 -42.53
C LEU A 425 6.48 0.52 -43.61
N ASN A 426 5.95 -0.62 -44.08
CA ASN A 426 6.58 -1.36 -45.18
C ASN A 426 6.39 -0.69 -46.55
N VAL A 427 5.39 0.17 -46.75
CA VAL A 427 5.19 0.91 -48.00
C VAL A 427 6.18 2.09 -48.09
N ASP A 428 6.39 2.80 -46.98
CA ASP A 428 7.36 3.91 -46.91
C ASP A 428 8.83 3.46 -47.07
N GLU A 429 9.16 2.21 -46.73
CA GLU A 429 10.49 1.62 -46.95
C GLU A 429 10.71 1.17 -48.41
N VAL A 430 9.64 0.91 -49.17
CA VAL A 430 9.73 0.54 -50.60
C VAL A 430 9.86 1.78 -51.48
N GLU A 431 9.12 2.86 -51.19
CA GLU A 431 9.22 4.11 -51.95
C GLU A 431 10.58 4.81 -51.81
N ASN A 432 11.30 4.63 -50.69
CA ASN A 432 12.64 5.21 -50.50
C ASN A 432 13.78 4.41 -51.16
N LYS A 433 13.52 3.22 -51.70
CA LYS A 433 14.55 2.44 -52.45
C LYS A 433 14.56 2.70 -53.94
N ASP A 434 13.46 3.18 -54.53
CA ASP A 434 13.35 3.45 -55.98
C ASP A 434 13.93 4.82 -56.41
N HIS A 435 14.49 5.61 -55.50
CA HIS A 435 15.10 6.92 -55.80
C HIS A 435 16.63 6.97 -55.64
N GLY A 436 17.29 5.83 -55.40
CA GLY A 436 18.75 5.74 -55.16
C GLY A 436 19.62 5.23 -56.31
N GLU A 437 19.06 4.66 -57.39
CA GLU A 437 19.84 4.03 -58.48
C GLU A 437 19.56 4.66 -59.85
N ALA A 438 19.91 5.92 -60.05
CA ALA A 438 20.05 6.48 -61.40
C ALA A 438 20.92 7.75 -61.40
N LYS A 439 22.25 7.59 -61.43
CA LYS A 439 23.24 8.46 -62.10
C LYS A 439 24.66 8.06 -61.68
N GLU A 440 25.32 7.27 -62.52
CA GLU A 440 26.69 7.51 -63.00
C GLU A 440 27.12 6.34 -63.89
N ASN A 441 26.91 6.50 -65.19
CA ASN A 441 27.69 5.83 -66.22
C ASN A 441 27.44 6.53 -67.55
N LYS A 442 28.35 7.41 -67.96
CA LYS A 442 28.92 7.43 -69.32
C LYS A 442 29.99 8.53 -69.46
N SER A 443 31.21 8.04 -69.66
CA SER A 443 32.34 8.72 -70.27
C SER A 443 32.08 8.94 -71.77
N CYS A 444 32.32 10.16 -72.24
CA CYS A 444 33.08 10.59 -73.43
C CYS A 444 32.80 12.07 -73.68
#